data_AF-A0A9X2ADK1-F1
#
_entry.id   AF-A0A9X2ADK1-F1
#
_cell.length_a   1.000
_cell.length_b   1.000
_cell.length_c   1.000
_cell.angle_alpha   90.00
_cell.angle_beta   90.00
_cell.angle_gamma   90.00
#
_symmetry.space_group_name_H-M   'P 1'
#
loop_
_entity.id
_entity.type
_entity.pdbx_description
1 polymer ?
#
loop_
_entity_poly.entity_id
_entity_poly.type
_entity_poly.pdbx_seq_one_letter_code
_entity_poly.pdbx_strand_id
1 'polypeptide(L)'
;MVVCDGFVGNILLKASEGLAAMVSARIEQRFRDGLAAKLVGALALPLLRRLRGDIAPARYNGASFLGLQGIVVKSHGSAAEEGFQSALRRAALEVRENLPQRLHGRLEHLLL
;
A
#
# COMPACT_ATOMS: atom_id res chain seq x y z
N MET A 1 1.53 -6.97 13.16
CA MET A 1 0.68 -7.60 12.13
C MET A 1 -0.76 -7.51 12.59
N VAL A 2 -1.68 -7.15 11.70
CA VAL A 2 -3.13 -7.23 11.94
C VAL A 2 -3.64 -8.44 11.16
N VAL A 3 -4.33 -9.35 11.83
CA VAL A 3 -4.95 -10.53 11.19
C VAL A 3 -6.46 -10.32 11.27
N CYS A 4 -7.13 -10.48 10.14
CA CYS A 4 -8.57 -10.33 10.03
C CYS A 4 -9.11 -11.26 8.94
N ASP A 5 -10.41 -11.54 8.99
CA ASP A 5 -11.11 -12.19 7.89
C ASP A 5 -11.03 -11.33 6.61
N GLY A 6 -11.05 -11.98 5.45
CA GLY A 6 -10.93 -11.31 4.15
C GLY A 6 -12.01 -10.26 3.89
N PHE A 7 -13.24 -10.48 4.37
CA PHE A 7 -14.33 -9.51 4.25
C PHE A 7 -14.05 -8.24 5.09
N VAL A 8 -13.74 -8.44 6.37
CA VAL A 8 -13.44 -7.34 7.30
C VAL A 8 -12.19 -6.59 6.87
N GLY A 9 -11.14 -7.30 6.46
CA GLY A 9 -9.90 -6.72 5.96
C GLY A 9 -10.10 -5.89 4.71
N ASN A 10 -10.92 -6.36 3.76
CA ASN A 10 -11.21 -5.60 2.55
C ASN A 10 -12.00 -4.32 2.85
N ILE A 11 -12.99 -4.39 3.74
CA ILE A 11 -13.73 -3.19 4.20
C ILE A 11 -12.78 -2.20 4.86
N LEU A 12 -11.96 -2.66 5.81
CA LEU A 12 -11.03 -1.81 6.54
C LEU A 12 -10.01 -1.12 5.61
N LEU A 13 -9.44 -1.88 4.67
CA LEU A 13 -8.47 -1.36 3.71
C LEU A 13 -9.10 -0.30 2.82
N LYS A 14 -10.28 -0.57 2.24
CA LYS A 14 -10.99 0.37 1.37
C LYS A 14 -11.48 1.61 2.09
N ALA A 15 -11.96 1.46 3.32
CA ALA A 15 -12.34 2.60 4.17
C ALA A 15 -11.13 3.49 4.47
N SER A 16 -9.97 2.88 4.78
CA SER A 16 -8.73 3.60 5.07
C SER A 16 -8.17 4.32 3.84
N GLU A 17 -8.20 3.68 2.67
CA GLU A 17 -7.87 4.32 1.39
C GLU A 17 -8.78 5.51 1.08
N GLY A 18 -10.10 5.35 1.28
CA GLY A 18 -11.09 6.42 1.08
C GLY A 18 -10.90 7.59 2.04
N LEU A 19 -10.62 7.31 3.32
CA LEU A 19 -10.34 8.32 4.34
C LEU A 19 -9.09 9.14 3.99
N ALA A 20 -8.00 8.46 3.60
CA ALA A 20 -6.75 9.13 3.20
C ALA A 20 -6.97 10.05 2.00
N ALA A 21 -7.74 9.62 1.00
CA ALA A 21 -8.10 10.42 -0.16
C ALA A 21 -8.96 11.64 0.23
N MET A 22 -9.96 11.45 1.10
CA MET A 22 -10.84 12.53 1.58
C MET A 22 -10.05 13.60 2.34
N VAL A 23 -9.17 13.20 3.26
CA VAL A 23 -8.33 14.12 4.03
C VAL A 23 -7.40 14.91 3.11
N SER A 24 -6.75 14.22 2.16
CA SER A 24 -5.86 14.87 1.19
C SER A 24 -6.60 15.91 0.34
N ALA A 25 -7.78 15.56 -0.19
CA ALA A 25 -8.61 16.47 -0.96
C ALA A 25 -9.05 17.70 -0.15
N ARG A 26 -9.43 17.49 1.12
CA ARG A 26 -9.85 18.56 2.02
C ARG A 26 -8.71 19.55 2.32
N ILE A 27 -7.49 19.04 2.53
CA ILE A 27 -6.29 19.87 2.72
C ILE A 27 -6.00 20.68 1.46
N GLU A 28 -6.00 20.04 0.29
CA GLU A 28 -5.75 20.73 -0.99
C GLU A 28 -6.79 21.81 -1.28
N GLN A 29 -8.06 21.60 -0.94
CA GLN A 29 -9.11 22.60 -1.09
C GLN A 29 -8.82 23.86 -0.25
N ARG A 30 -8.40 23.70 1.00
CA ARG A 30 -8.13 24.84 1.90
C ARG A 30 -6.97 25.73 1.44
N PHE A 31 -5.98 25.16 0.76
CA PHE A 31 -4.88 25.94 0.17
C PHE A 31 -5.27 26.66 -1.13
N ARG A 32 -6.43 26.36 -1.72
CA ARG A 32 -6.94 27.03 -2.93
C ARG A 32 -7.91 28.18 -2.61
N ASP A 33 -8.40 28.26 -1.38
CA ASP A 33 -9.34 29.28 -0.91
C ASP A 33 -8.64 30.62 -0.64
N GLY A 34 -8.48 31.43 -1.69
CA GLY A 34 -7.99 32.82 -1.61
C GLY A 34 -6.51 33.00 -1.96
N LEU A 35 -6.12 34.26 -2.23
CA LEU A 35 -4.77 34.61 -2.69
C LEU A 35 -3.68 34.36 -1.63
N ALA A 36 -3.97 34.64 -0.36
CA ALA A 36 -3.06 34.37 0.76
C ALA A 36 -2.85 32.87 0.99
N ALA A 37 -3.92 32.07 0.93
CA ALA A 37 -3.85 30.62 1.07
C ALA A 37 -3.05 29.97 -0.07
N LYS A 38 -3.16 30.50 -1.29
CA LYS A 38 -2.36 30.06 -2.45
C LYS A 38 -0.86 30.32 -2.27
N LEU A 39 -0.48 31.48 -1.71
CA LEU A 39 0.93 31.78 -1.42
C LEU A 39 1.52 30.84 -0.37
N VAL A 40 0.78 30.61 0.73
CA VAL A 40 1.18 29.63 1.76
C VAL A 40 1.21 28.21 1.19
N GLY A 41 0.22 27.86 0.37
CA GLY A 41 0.14 26.57 -0.31
C GLY A 41 1.29 26.34 -1.27
N ALA A 42 1.78 27.37 -1.97
CA ALA A 42 2.95 27.28 -2.84
C ALA A 42 4.24 27.02 -2.06
N LEU A 43 4.41 27.66 -0.90
CA LEU A 43 5.54 27.41 0.00
C LEU A 43 5.45 26.03 0.66
N ALA A 44 4.24 25.56 0.98
CA ALA A 44 3.99 24.25 1.59
C ALA A 44 3.96 23.09 0.58
N LEU A 45 3.85 23.36 -0.72
CA LEU A 45 3.75 22.37 -1.79
C LEU A 45 4.82 21.27 -1.77
N PRO A 46 6.13 21.56 -1.56
CA PRO A 46 7.14 20.49 -1.48
C PRO A 46 6.90 19.55 -0.28
N LEU A 47 6.44 20.07 0.86
CA LEU A 47 6.10 19.27 2.03
C LEU A 47 4.84 18.44 1.77
N LEU A 48 3.79 19.04 1.20
CA LEU A 48 2.55 18.36 0.85
C LEU A 48 2.77 17.23 -0.16
N ARG A 49 3.66 17.42 -1.14
CA ARG A 49 4.05 16.37 -2.09
C ARG A 49 4.76 15.20 -1.41
N ARG A 50 5.65 15.46 -0.45
CA ARG A 50 6.31 14.42 0.35
C ARG A 50 5.31 13.63 1.19
N LEU A 51 4.44 14.34 1.92
CA LEU A 51 3.39 13.73 2.73
C LEU A 51 2.44 12.87 1.89
N ARG A 52 2.05 13.35 0.71
CA ARG A 52 1.23 12.59 -0.24
C ARG A 52 1.93 11.34 -0.73
N GLY A 53 3.25 11.38 -0.93
CA GLY A 53 4.06 10.21 -1.28
C GLY A 53 4.16 9.19 -0.15
N ASP A 54 4.25 9.62 1.11
CA ASP A 54 4.33 8.71 2.27
C ASP A 54 2.99 8.02 2.57
N ILE A 55 1.88 8.70 2.29
CA ILE A 55 0.52 8.18 2.47
C ILE A 55 0.05 7.41 1.21
N ALA A 56 0.78 7.49 0.10
CA ALA A 56 0.38 6.87 -1.16
C ALA A 56 0.35 5.33 -1.05
N PRO A 57 -0.82 4.69 -1.27
CA PRO A 57 -0.94 3.23 -1.28
C PRO A 57 -0.06 2.56 -2.35
N ALA A 58 0.29 3.31 -3.40
CA ALA A 58 1.07 2.83 -4.55
C ALA A 58 2.46 2.29 -4.17
N ARG A 59 3.07 2.76 -3.06
CA ARG A 59 4.35 2.26 -2.56
C ARG A 59 4.28 0.84 -1.98
N TYR A 60 3.09 0.37 -1.63
CA TYR A 60 2.87 -0.96 -1.03
C TYR A 60 2.16 -1.92 -2.00
N ASN A 61 2.35 -1.73 -3.30
CA ASN A 61 1.80 -2.64 -4.30
C ASN A 61 2.49 -4.02 -4.28
N GLY A 62 1.80 -5.03 -4.80
CA GLY A 62 2.23 -6.42 -4.81
C GLY A 62 1.76 -7.17 -3.58
N ALA A 63 0.46 -7.48 -3.51
CA ALA A 63 -0.10 -8.30 -2.44
C ALA A 63 0.23 -9.77 -2.68
N SER A 64 0.91 -10.41 -1.73
CA SER A 64 1.27 -11.83 -1.78
C SER A 64 0.06 -12.71 -1.45
N PHE A 65 -0.22 -13.69 -2.29
CA PHE A 65 -1.26 -14.69 -2.02
C PHE A 65 -0.64 -15.87 -1.28
N LEU A 66 -0.80 -15.85 0.05
CA LEU A 66 -0.27 -16.88 0.95
C LEU A 66 -1.15 -18.14 0.91
N GLY A 67 -0.54 -19.31 1.17
CA GLY A 67 -1.23 -20.60 1.23
C GLY A 67 -1.28 -21.36 -0.11
N LEU A 68 -0.72 -20.81 -1.18
CA LEU A 68 -0.53 -21.51 -2.45
C LEU A 68 0.80 -22.28 -2.47
N GLN A 69 0.92 -23.26 -3.36
CA GLN A 69 2.16 -24.06 -3.52
C GLN A 69 3.30 -23.28 -4.22
N GLY A 70 3.05 -22.05 -4.64
CA GLY A 70 4.03 -21.20 -5.31
C GLY A 70 3.82 -19.73 -4.97
N ILE A 71 4.77 -18.90 -5.41
CA ILE A 71 4.73 -17.46 -5.18
C ILE A 71 3.80 -16.82 -6.20
N VAL A 72 2.72 -16.22 -5.72
CA VAL A 72 1.76 -15.48 -6.53
C VAL A 72 1.60 -14.09 -5.91
N VAL A 73 1.99 -13.06 -6.67
CA VAL A 73 1.90 -11.67 -6.24
C VAL A 73 0.93 -10.93 -7.15
N LYS A 74 -0.12 -10.36 -6.56
CA LYS A 74 -1.13 -9.57 -7.28
C LYS A 74 -0.76 -8.09 -7.26
N SER A 75 -0.51 -7.53 -8.43
CA SER A 75 -0.41 -6.08 -8.62
C SER A 75 -1.80 -5.42 -8.69
N HIS A 76 -1.89 -4.17 -8.25
CA HIS A 76 -3.06 -3.34 -8.50
C HIS A 76 -3.23 -3.09 -10.01
N GLY A 77 -4.48 -3.08 -10.50
CA GLY A 77 -4.78 -2.98 -11.93
C GLY A 77 -4.45 -1.61 -12.55
N SER A 78 -4.52 -0.55 -11.77
CA SER A 78 -4.13 0.81 -12.18
C SER A 78 -2.72 1.19 -11.71
N ALA A 79 -1.86 0.20 -11.44
CA ALA A 79 -0.49 0.46 -11.02
C ALA A 79 0.35 1.08 -12.15
N ALA A 80 0.99 2.21 -11.85
CA ALA A 80 2.04 2.77 -12.69
C ALA A 80 3.34 1.94 -12.59
N GLU A 81 4.34 2.29 -13.41
CA GLU A 81 5.64 1.61 -13.48
C GLU A 81 6.27 1.37 -12.09
N GLU A 82 6.32 2.40 -11.23
CA GLU A 82 6.86 2.29 -9.87
C GLU A 82 6.11 1.26 -9.01
N GLY A 83 4.78 1.21 -9.17
CA GLY A 83 3.93 0.25 -8.47
C GLY A 83 4.18 -1.18 -8.96
N PHE A 84 4.36 -1.37 -10.26
CA PHE A 84 4.68 -2.69 -10.82
C PHE A 84 6.08 -3.14 -10.44
N GLN A 85 7.06 -2.23 -10.45
CA GLN A 85 8.42 -2.49 -9.96
C GLN A 85 8.42 -2.93 -8.50
N SER A 86 7.57 -2.32 -7.67
CA SER A 86 7.40 -2.71 -6.26
C SER A 86 6.87 -4.15 -6.13
N ALA A 87 5.89 -4.54 -6.96
CA ALA A 87 5.37 -5.91 -7.00
C ALA A 87 6.43 -6.93 -7.47
N LEU A 88 7.25 -6.58 -8.47
CA LEU A 88 8.36 -7.44 -8.91
C LEU A 88 9.43 -7.60 -7.84
N ARG A 89 9.80 -6.52 -7.14
CA ARG A 89 10.73 -6.58 -6.00
C ARG A 89 10.19 -7.46 -4.89
N ARG A 90 8.88 -7.39 -4.60
CA ARG A 90 8.21 -8.29 -3.65
C ARG A 90 8.33 -9.75 -4.07
N ALA A 91 7.98 -10.08 -5.31
CA ALA A 91 8.10 -11.44 -5.82
C ALA A 91 9.54 -11.97 -5.76
N ALA A 92 10.52 -11.15 -6.18
CA ALA A 92 11.94 -11.51 -6.12
C ALA A 92 12.42 -11.75 -4.68
N LEU A 93 11.94 -10.96 -3.71
CA LEU A 93 12.23 -11.17 -2.30
C LEU A 93 11.65 -12.50 -1.80
N GLU A 94 10.39 -12.80 -2.12
CA GLU A 94 9.74 -14.05 -1.70
C GLU A 94 10.45 -15.28 -2.26
N VAL A 95 10.95 -15.20 -3.49
CA VAL A 95 11.75 -16.26 -4.12
C VAL A 95 13.08 -16.44 -3.38
N ARG A 96 13.82 -15.34 -3.14
CA ARG A 96 15.10 -15.37 -2.42
C ARG A 96 14.96 -15.96 -1.02
N GLU A 97 13.86 -15.65 -0.35
CA GLU A 97 13.57 -16.13 1.00
C GLU A 97 12.98 -17.55 1.01
N ASN A 98 12.73 -18.16 -0.15
CA ASN A 98 12.07 -19.47 -0.27
C ASN A 98 10.78 -19.55 0.57
N LEU A 99 9.95 -18.50 0.45
CA LEU A 99 8.84 -18.24 1.37
C LEU A 99 7.86 -19.41 1.51
N PRO A 100 7.38 -20.08 0.44
CA PRO A 100 6.43 -21.19 0.58
C PRO A 100 6.97 -22.34 1.44
N GLN A 101 8.23 -22.71 1.24
CA GLN A 101 8.90 -23.80 1.95
C GLN A 101 9.08 -23.46 3.43
N ARG A 102 9.45 -22.21 3.73
CA ARG A 102 9.57 -21.74 5.12
C ARG A 102 8.23 -21.68 5.85
N LEU A 103 7.18 -21.23 5.16
CA LEU A 103 5.83 -21.22 5.72
C LEU A 103 5.33 -22.64 5.97
N HIS A 104 5.54 -23.55 5.01
CA HIS A 104 5.17 -24.95 5.13
C HIS A 104 5.83 -25.61 6.33
N GLY A 105 7.17 -25.56 6.43
CA GLY A 105 7.89 -26.16 7.56
C GLY A 105 7.51 -25.56 8.92
N ARG A 106 7.15 -24.26 8.96
CA ARG A 106 6.70 -23.62 10.20
C ARG A 106 5.27 -24.00 10.58
N LEU A 107 4.39 -24.21 9.61
CA LEU A 107 3.04 -24.70 9.84
C LEU A 107 3.06 -26.16 10.31
N GLU A 108 3.90 -27.01 9.72
CA GLU A 108 4.07 -28.40 10.16
C GLU A 108 4.49 -28.48 11.63
N HIS A 109 5.49 -27.68 12.06
CA HIS A 109 5.91 -27.61 13.46
C HIS A 109 4.82 -27.09 14.42
N LEU A 110 3.85 -26.31 13.94
CA LEU A 110 2.76 -25.78 14.79
C LEU A 110 1.57 -26.73 14.89
N LEU A 111 1.43 -27.66 13.94
CA LEU A 111 0.29 -28.57 13.82
C LEU A 111 0.59 -30.00 14.28
N LEU A 112 1.88 -30.35 14.45
CA LEU A 112 2.38 -31.62 14.98
C LEU A 112 3.08 -31.39 16.32
#